data_AF-A0A7S0MJE3-F1
#
_entry.id   AF-A0A7S0MJE3-F1
#
_cell.length_a   1.000
_cell.length_b   1.000
_cell.length_c   1.000
_cell.angle_alpha   90.00
_cell.angle_beta   90.00
_cell.angle_gamma   90.00
#
_symmetry.space_group_name_H-M   'P 1'
#
loop_
_entity.id
_entity.type
_entity.pdbx_description
1 polymer ?
#
loop_
_entity_poly.entity_id
_entity_poly.type
_entity_poly.pdbx_seq_one_letter_code
_entity_poly.pdbx_strand_id
1 'polypeptide(L)'
;GIPKFFRWLSERYPLINQSVAANGFMPGFDNLYLDMNGIIHPCTHGNDGEAFHLTEEQMFIAVGQFVDDLVKIVRPQSLLFLAVDGPAPRAKMNQQRQRRFRAAKELSKALKEAEMKGEEIPQEPFDSNCITPGTTF
;
A
#
# COMPACT_ATOMS: atom_id res chain seq x y z
N GLY A 1 -8.68 -0.14 -6.70
CA GLY A 1 -9.19 0.81 -7.72
C GLY A 1 -9.90 0.07 -8.83
N ILE A 2 -10.40 0.81 -9.83
CA ILE A 2 -10.93 0.24 -11.07
C ILE A 2 -9.73 -0.24 -11.91
N PRO A 3 -9.63 -1.54 -12.24
CA PRO A 3 -8.50 -2.05 -13.00
C PRO A 3 -8.28 -1.26 -14.30
N LYS A 4 -7.02 -0.92 -14.59
CA LYS A 4 -6.59 -0.22 -15.81
C LYS A 4 -7.14 1.21 -16.01
N PHE A 5 -7.93 1.74 -15.09
CA PHE A 5 -8.51 3.08 -15.26
C PHE A 5 -7.44 4.18 -15.30
N PHE A 6 -6.45 4.11 -14.40
CA PHE A 6 -5.30 5.03 -14.44
C PHE A 6 -4.57 4.99 -15.78
N ARG A 7 -4.30 3.79 -16.30
CA ARG A 7 -3.66 3.61 -17.61
C ARG A 7 -4.47 4.24 -18.73
N TRP A 8 -5.77 3.94 -18.79
CA TRP A 8 -6.66 4.51 -19.80
C TRP A 8 -6.69 6.05 -19.73
N LEU A 9 -6.77 6.60 -18.52
CA LEU A 9 -6.81 8.05 -18.33
C LEU A 9 -5.51 8.72 -18.79
N SER A 10 -4.36 8.12 -18.44
CA SER A 10 -3.04 8.61 -18.81
C SER A 10 -2.76 8.50 -20.32
N GLU A 11 -3.19 7.41 -20.97
CA GLU A 11 -3.07 7.26 -22.43
C GLU A 11 -3.99 8.25 -23.17
N ARG A 12 -5.18 8.53 -22.62
CA ARG A 12 -6.16 9.43 -23.23
C ARG A 12 -5.84 10.92 -23.03
N TYR A 13 -5.31 11.27 -21.86
CA TYR A 13 -5.02 12.65 -21.46
C TYR A 13 -3.58 12.75 -20.93
N PRO A 14 -2.56 12.63 -21.79
CA PRO A 14 -1.16 12.53 -21.34
C PRO A 14 -0.67 13.76 -20.57
N LEU A 15 -1.24 14.94 -20.85
CA LEU A 15 -0.84 16.22 -20.23
C LEU A 15 -1.24 16.38 -18.76
N ILE A 16 -2.03 15.47 -18.19
CA ILE A 16 -2.37 15.52 -16.76
C ILE A 16 -1.25 14.97 -15.87
N ASN A 17 -0.29 14.25 -16.47
CA ASN A 17 0.83 13.64 -15.75
C ASN A 17 2.09 14.48 -15.92
N GLN A 18 2.75 14.77 -14.81
CA GLN A 18 4.02 15.47 -14.78
C GLN A 18 4.94 14.80 -13.77
N SER A 19 6.21 14.64 -14.13
CA SER A 19 7.21 14.19 -13.16
C SER A 19 7.48 15.31 -12.16
N VAL A 20 7.34 14.98 -10.88
CA VAL A 20 7.55 15.91 -9.75
C VAL A 20 8.99 16.43 -9.72
N ALA A 21 9.97 15.60 -10.11
CA ALA A 21 11.38 15.97 -10.10
C ALA A 21 11.83 16.81 -11.32
N ALA A 22 11.09 16.75 -12.43
CA ALA A 22 11.59 17.26 -13.72
C ALA A 22 11.49 18.79 -13.86
N ASN A 23 10.55 19.44 -13.18
CA ASN A 23 10.21 20.83 -13.49
C ASN A 23 10.59 21.85 -12.42
N GLY A 24 11.13 21.42 -11.26
CA GLY A 24 11.61 22.29 -10.16
C GLY A 24 10.55 23.20 -9.51
N PHE A 25 9.45 23.45 -10.19
CA PHE A 25 8.34 24.27 -9.77
C PHE A 25 7.16 23.36 -9.47
N MET A 26 6.95 23.15 -8.18
CA MET A 26 5.75 22.54 -7.67
C MET A 26 4.92 23.66 -7.03
N PRO A 27 3.63 23.80 -7.39
CA PRO A 27 2.79 24.84 -6.78
C PRO A 27 2.72 24.64 -5.26
N GLY A 28 2.48 25.73 -4.54
CA GLY A 28 2.19 25.64 -3.10
C GLY A 28 0.87 24.88 -2.89
N PHE A 29 0.85 23.98 -1.92
CA PHE A 29 -0.35 23.26 -1.51
C PHE A 29 -0.70 23.64 -0.07
N ASP A 30 -1.96 23.91 0.20
CA ASP A 30 -2.42 24.15 1.58
C ASP A 30 -2.61 22.84 2.33
N ASN A 31 -3.25 21.86 1.68
CA ASN A 31 -3.72 20.64 2.33
C ASN A 31 -3.22 19.39 1.59
N LEU A 32 -2.65 18.45 2.34
CA LEU A 32 -2.26 17.11 1.86
C LEU A 32 -3.09 16.05 2.58
N TYR A 33 -3.73 15.16 1.80
CA TYR A 33 -4.52 14.03 2.31
C TYR A 33 -3.85 12.73 1.90
N LEU A 34 -3.52 11.88 2.86
CA LEU A 34 -2.87 10.59 2.63
C LEU A 34 -3.81 9.46 3.03
N ASP A 35 -4.06 8.55 2.08
CA ASP A 35 -4.65 7.23 2.36
C ASP A 35 -3.54 6.32 2.88
N MET A 36 -3.52 6.13 4.20
CA MET A 36 -2.47 5.38 4.89
C MET A 36 -2.46 3.91 4.49
N ASN A 37 -3.61 3.32 4.13
CA ASN A 37 -3.62 1.94 3.66
C ASN A 37 -2.83 1.80 2.35
N GLY A 38 -2.87 2.83 1.50
CA GLY A 38 -2.06 2.90 0.28
C GLY A 38 -0.55 2.95 0.53
N ILE A 39 -0.11 3.35 1.71
CA ILE A 39 1.30 3.44 2.13
C ILE A 39 1.72 2.18 2.91
N ILE A 40 0.90 1.75 3.88
CA ILE A 40 1.19 0.59 4.73
C ILE A 40 1.33 -0.68 3.89
N HIS A 41 0.47 -0.88 2.87
CA HIS A 41 0.53 -2.08 2.04
C HIS A 41 1.90 -2.26 1.34
N PRO A 42 2.43 -1.29 0.58
CA PRO A 42 3.78 -1.36 0.02
C PRO A 42 4.91 -1.48 1.04
N CYS A 43 4.81 -0.81 2.19
CA CYS A 43 5.84 -0.86 3.24
C CYS A 43 5.91 -2.21 3.97
N THR A 44 4.84 -3.01 3.90
CA THR A 44 4.73 -4.33 4.56
C THR A 44 4.88 -5.49 3.58
N HIS A 45 4.64 -5.26 2.29
CA HIS A 45 4.74 -6.25 1.22
C HIS A 45 5.55 -5.63 0.08
N GLY A 46 6.88 -5.60 0.25
CA GLY A 46 7.80 -5.15 -0.78
C GLY A 46 7.52 -5.86 -2.11
N ASN A 47 7.55 -5.10 -3.21
CA ASN A 47 7.37 -5.62 -4.57
C ASN A 47 8.40 -6.71 -4.95
N ASP A 48 9.50 -6.82 -4.19
CA ASP A 48 10.66 -7.65 -4.52
C ASP A 48 10.87 -8.86 -3.58
N GLY A 49 9.88 -9.21 -2.74
CA GLY A 49 9.95 -10.44 -1.94
C GLY A 49 10.88 -10.38 -0.71
N GLU A 50 11.52 -9.25 -0.42
CA GLU A 50 12.37 -9.07 0.78
C GLU A 50 11.56 -8.82 2.07
N ALA A 51 10.25 -8.66 1.97
CA ALA A 51 9.40 -8.23 3.09
C ALA A 51 9.10 -9.31 4.15
N PHE A 52 9.63 -10.53 3.99
CA PHE A 52 9.35 -11.64 4.90
C PHE A 52 10.03 -11.52 6.29
N HIS A 53 10.80 -10.45 6.55
CA HIS A 53 11.60 -10.34 7.79
C HIS A 53 11.51 -9.01 8.53
N LEU A 54 10.58 -8.12 8.16
CA LEU A 54 10.44 -6.86 8.90
C LEU A 54 9.69 -7.08 10.22
N THR A 55 10.22 -6.53 11.31
CA THR A 55 9.46 -6.41 12.56
C THR A 55 8.42 -5.30 12.44
N GLU A 56 7.40 -5.31 13.29
CA GLU A 56 6.39 -4.25 13.35
C GLU A 56 7.03 -2.86 13.52
N GLU A 57 8.06 -2.75 14.36
CA GLU A 57 8.82 -1.51 14.55
C GLU A 57 9.49 -1.04 13.25
N GLN A 58 10.12 -1.94 12.49
CA GLN A 58 10.73 -1.61 11.21
C GLN A 58 9.69 -1.18 10.18
N MET A 59 8.49 -1.80 10.20
CA MET A 59 7.38 -1.38 9.34
C MET A 59 6.91 0.04 9.67
N PHE A 60 6.77 0.39 10.95
CA PHE A 60 6.42 1.74 11.37
C PHE A 60 7.47 2.77 10.94
N ILE A 61 8.76 2.44 11.07
CA ILE A 61 9.84 3.31 10.59
C ILE A 61 9.73 3.52 9.08
N ALA A 62 9.51 2.46 8.31
CA ALA A 62 9.36 2.54 6.85
C ALA A 62 8.13 3.40 6.44
N VAL A 63 6.99 3.22 7.11
CA VAL A 63 5.79 4.04 6.89
C VAL A 63 6.08 5.52 7.21
N GLY A 64 6.74 5.79 8.35
CA GLY A 64 7.13 7.14 8.75
C GLY A 64 8.04 7.82 7.72
N GLN A 65 9.07 7.12 7.26
CA GLN A 65 9.99 7.60 6.21
C GLN A 65 9.24 7.92 4.91
N PHE A 66 8.31 7.05 4.50
CA PHE A 66 7.50 7.29 3.30
C PHE A 66 6.65 8.55 3.42
N VAL A 67 5.99 8.74 4.57
CA VAL A 67 5.19 9.95 4.85
C VAL A 67 6.08 11.19 4.85
N ASP A 68 7.24 11.14 5.51
CA ASP A 68 8.20 12.24 5.56
C ASP A 68 8.64 12.67 4.15
N ASP A 69 8.95 11.72 3.28
CA ASP A 69 9.37 12.01 1.92
C ASP A 69 8.24 12.66 1.10
N LEU A 70 7.00 12.18 1.24
CA LEU A 70 5.83 12.83 0.63
C LEU A 70 5.62 14.26 1.14
N VAL A 71 5.78 14.50 2.45
CA VAL A 71 5.62 15.83 3.05
C VAL A 71 6.73 16.78 2.59
N LYS A 72 7.99 16.31 2.50
CA LYS A 72 9.11 17.10 1.96
C LYS A 72 8.89 17.47 0.50
N ILE A 73 8.27 16.58 -0.27
CA ILE A 73 7.90 16.84 -1.66
C ILE A 73 6.80 17.90 -1.70
N VAL A 74 5.63 17.63 -1.11
CA VAL A 74 4.39 18.41 -1.26
C VAL A 74 4.41 19.74 -0.48
N ARG A 75 5.09 19.78 0.67
CA ARG A 75 5.19 20.96 1.56
C ARG A 75 3.83 21.63 1.86
N PRO A 76 2.86 20.90 2.47
CA PRO A 76 1.56 21.46 2.81
C PRO A 76 1.69 22.63 3.80
N GLN A 77 0.98 23.73 3.56
CA GLN A 77 1.08 24.96 4.37
C GLN A 77 0.10 25.00 5.56
N SER A 78 -1.01 24.28 5.47
CA SER A 78 -2.12 24.37 6.44
C SER A 78 -2.47 23.04 7.09
N LEU A 79 -2.65 21.97 6.31
CA LEU A 79 -3.16 20.69 6.80
C LEU A 79 -2.39 19.49 6.23
N LEU A 80 -1.98 18.59 7.13
CA LEU A 80 -1.64 17.22 6.81
C LEU A 80 -2.72 16.31 7.41
N PHE A 81 -3.47 15.61 6.57
CA PHE A 81 -4.52 14.68 6.99
C PHE A 81 -4.12 13.24 6.65
N LEU A 82 -3.91 12.42 7.69
CA LEU A 82 -3.57 11.00 7.55
C LEU A 82 -4.81 10.16 7.83
N ALA A 83 -5.31 9.46 6.81
CA ALA A 83 -6.53 8.68 6.88
C ALA A 83 -6.23 7.19 6.89
N VAL A 84 -6.60 6.50 7.98
CA VAL A 84 -6.61 5.03 8.04
C VAL A 84 -8.05 4.57 7.84
N ASP A 85 -8.29 3.49 7.08
CA ASP A 85 -9.66 2.98 6.89
C ASP A 85 -10.25 2.59 8.26
N GLY A 86 -11.44 3.09 8.56
CA GLY A 86 -12.28 2.60 9.65
C GLY A 86 -13.26 1.50 9.20
N PRO A 87 -14.25 1.14 10.03
CA PRO A 87 -15.30 0.20 9.66
C PRO A 87 -15.99 0.60 8.35
N ALA A 88 -16.01 -0.33 7.40
CA ALA A 88 -16.48 -0.07 6.04
C ALA A 88 -17.94 -0.50 5.82
N PRO A 89 -18.68 0.10 4.87
CA PRO A 89 -20.01 -0.38 4.48
C PRO A 89 -20.00 -1.82 3.97
N ARG A 90 -21.11 -2.53 4.13
CA ARG A 90 -21.25 -3.97 3.77
C ARG A 90 -20.80 -4.30 2.34
N ALA A 91 -21.08 -3.43 1.38
CA ALA A 91 -20.64 -3.63 0.00
C ALA A 91 -19.10 -3.69 -0.12
N LYS A 92 -18.38 -2.75 0.52
CA LYS A 92 -16.91 -2.71 0.57
C LYS A 92 -16.38 -3.91 1.38
N MET A 93 -17.04 -4.28 2.47
CA MET A 93 -16.67 -5.48 3.25
C MET A 93 -16.75 -6.77 2.41
N ASN A 94 -17.82 -6.98 1.64
CA ASN A 94 -17.95 -8.14 0.76
C ASN A 94 -16.81 -8.20 -0.28
N GLN A 95 -16.45 -7.05 -0.86
CA GLN A 95 -15.35 -6.94 -1.81
C GLN A 95 -13.99 -7.19 -1.15
N GLN A 96 -13.74 -6.65 0.05
CA GLN A 96 -12.52 -6.92 0.84
C GLN A 96 -12.43 -8.41 1.19
N ARG A 97 -13.53 -9.00 1.68
CA ARG A 97 -13.62 -10.44 1.96
C ARG A 97 -13.25 -11.27 0.73
N GLN A 98 -13.88 -11.02 -0.42
CA GLN A 98 -13.59 -11.78 -1.64
C GLN A 98 -12.11 -11.67 -2.06
N ARG A 99 -11.51 -10.48 -1.93
CA ARG A 99 -10.08 -10.28 -2.22
C ARG A 99 -9.18 -11.07 -1.27
N ARG A 100 -9.44 -11.00 0.04
CA ARG A 100 -8.66 -11.71 1.07
C ARG A 100 -8.74 -13.23 0.91
N PHE A 101 -9.93 -13.76 0.65
CA PHE A 101 -10.12 -15.19 0.36
C PHE A 101 -9.33 -15.65 -0.88
N ARG A 102 -9.29 -14.83 -1.94
CA ARG A 102 -8.47 -15.13 -3.12
C ARG A 102 -6.99 -15.09 -2.78
N ALA A 103 -6.51 -14.06 -2.10
CA ALA A 103 -5.10 -13.93 -1.70
C ALA A 103 -4.63 -15.12 -0.85
N ALA A 104 -5.42 -15.53 0.16
CA ALA A 104 -5.12 -16.69 0.99
C ALA A 104 -5.07 -18.00 0.17
N LYS A 105 -5.95 -18.15 -0.82
CA LYS A 105 -5.95 -19.31 -1.71
C LYS A 105 -4.70 -19.35 -2.62
N GLU A 106 -4.34 -18.21 -3.20
CA GLU A 106 -3.14 -18.11 -4.04
C GLU A 106 -1.86 -18.34 -3.22
N LEU A 107 -1.79 -17.79 -2.00
CA LEU A 107 -0.69 -18.05 -1.07
C LEU A 107 -0.56 -19.53 -0.73
N SER A 108 -1.68 -20.20 -0.38
CA SER A 108 -1.67 -21.64 -0.10
C SER A 108 -1.21 -22.48 -1.31
N LYS A 109 -1.57 -22.05 -2.52
CA LYS A 109 -1.11 -22.70 -3.76
C LYS A 109 0.39 -22.49 -3.98
N ALA A 110 0.87 -21.25 -3.82
CA ALA A 110 2.29 -20.91 -3.95
C ALA A 110 3.16 -21.67 -2.95
N LEU A 111 2.73 -21.77 -1.69
CA LEU A 111 3.44 -22.52 -0.65
C LEU A 111 3.58 -24.02 -1.00
N LYS A 112 2.51 -24.64 -1.52
CA LYS A 112 2.57 -26.04 -1.98
C LYS A 112 3.52 -26.22 -3.16
N GLU A 113 3.54 -25.26 -4.08
CA GLU A 113 4.47 -25.29 -5.22
C GLU A 113 5.92 -25.11 -4.78
N ALA A 114 6.19 -24.24 -3.80
CA ALA A 114 7.52 -24.06 -3.19
C ALA A 114 7.99 -25.33 -2.47
N GLU A 115 7.11 -25.97 -1.69
CA GLU A 115 7.40 -27.23 -1.01
C GLU A 115 7.76 -28.35 -2.00
N MET A 116 7.00 -28.48 -3.09
CA MET A 116 7.31 -29.45 -4.15
C MET A 116 8.64 -29.21 -4.85
N LYS A 117 9.11 -27.96 -4.91
CA LYS A 117 10.41 -27.58 -5.49
C LYS A 117 11.56 -27.65 -4.48
N GLY A 118 11.27 -27.89 -3.20
CA GLY A 118 12.27 -27.86 -2.13
C GLY A 118 12.78 -26.45 -1.82
N GLU A 119 12.00 -25.42 -2.12
CA GLU A 119 12.33 -24.02 -1.78
C GLU A 119 12.14 -23.78 -0.28
N GLU A 120 12.96 -22.90 0.30
CA GLU A 120 12.87 -22.55 1.72
C GLU A 120 11.63 -21.67 1.95
N ILE A 121 10.74 -22.12 2.84
CA ILE A 121 9.48 -21.44 3.14
C ILE A 121 9.69 -20.56 4.40
N PRO A 122 9.31 -19.27 4.38
CA PRO A 122 9.38 -18.42 5.56
C PRO A 122 8.53 -19.01 6.70
N GLN A 123 9.09 -19.11 7.91
CA GLN A 123 8.38 -19.68 9.06
C GLN A 123 7.20 -18.80 9.52
N GLU A 124 7.33 -17.47 9.46
CA GLU A 124 6.29 -16.51 9.88
C GLU A 124 6.19 -15.35 8.89
N PRO A 125 5.45 -15.49 7.77
CA PRO A 125 5.19 -14.38 6.88
C PRO A 125 4.24 -13.36 7.52
N PHE A 126 4.44 -12.07 7.24
CA PHE A 126 3.52 -11.01 7.67
C PHE A 126 2.12 -11.23 7.08
N ASP A 127 1.09 -11.21 7.94
CA ASP A 127 -0.29 -11.36 7.51
C ASP A 127 -0.94 -10.00 7.19
N SER A 128 -0.99 -9.61 5.91
CA SER A 128 -1.73 -8.41 5.44
C SER A 128 -3.16 -8.30 5.96
N ASN A 129 -3.81 -9.39 6.38
CA ASN A 129 -5.15 -9.31 6.94
C ASN A 129 -5.18 -8.53 8.26
N CYS A 130 -4.04 -8.35 8.93
CA CYS A 130 -3.91 -7.48 10.09
C CYS A 130 -4.12 -6.00 9.75
N ILE A 131 -4.05 -5.60 8.48
CA ILE A 131 -4.36 -4.22 8.05
C ILE A 131 -5.89 -4.09 7.92
N THR A 132 -6.57 -4.16 9.06
CA THR A 132 -8.03 -4.05 9.22
C THR A 132 -8.35 -3.43 10.57
N PRO A 133 -9.38 -2.56 10.68
CA PRO A 133 -9.84 -2.10 11.99
C PRO A 133 -10.12 -3.24 12.98
N GLY A 134 -9.62 -3.09 14.21
CA GLY A 134 -9.88 -4.00 15.32
C GLY A 134 -8.79 -5.05 15.58
N THR A 135 -7.65 -4.95 14.90
CA THR A 135 -6.45 -5.75 15.15
C THR A 135 -5.52 -5.06 16.14
N THR A 136 -4.54 -5.79 16.69
CA THR A 136 -3.50 -5.23 17.57
C THR A 136 -2.51 -4.36 16.79
N PHE A 137 -2.17 -4.78 15.56
CA PHE A 137 -1.49 -3.98 14.55
C PHE A 137 -2.39 -2.81 14.14
#